data_AF-A0A183FDT6-F1
#
_entry.id   AF-A0A183FDT6-F1
#
_cell.length_a   1.000
_cell.length_b   1.000
_cell.length_c   1.000
_cell.angle_alpha   90.00
_cell.angle_beta   90.00
_cell.angle_gamma   90.00
#
_symmetry.space_group_name_H-M   'P 1'
#
loop_
_entity.id
_entity.type
_entity.pdbx_description
1 polymer ?
#
loop_
_entity_poly.entity_id
_entity_poly.type
_entity_poly.pdbx_seq_one_letter_code
_entity_poly.pdbx_strand_id
1 'polypeptide(L)'
;MKNFQVWEARPSGLPKDGRVLFELEQRGARETLEERTIWITHGQDLVNVQSFYLVADTVEIAKAWRLGINDILKKSKTRHVCPTTNLLRYWKWLTLSVNDRRKIPIKLLVKTFSSGKPEKMVLKCLSDLGLCGDKVSI
;
A
#
# COMPACT_ATOMS: atom_id res chain seq x y z
N MET A 1 12.54 4.15 -1.60
CA MET A 1 11.21 3.62 -1.23
C MET A 1 11.45 2.51 -0.21
N LYS A 2 10.79 2.51 0.97
CA LYS A 2 10.81 1.30 1.79
C LYS A 2 9.99 0.27 1.01
N ASN A 3 10.67 -0.68 0.38
CA ASN A 3 10.04 -1.73 -0.40
C ASN A 3 9.40 -2.71 0.57
N PHE A 4 8.20 -2.39 1.07
CA PHE A 4 7.39 -3.39 1.75
C PHE A 4 6.84 -4.29 0.67
N GLN A 5 7.47 -5.45 0.52
CA GLN A 5 7.03 -6.47 -0.40
C GLN A 5 5.94 -7.26 0.32
N VAL A 6 4.72 -7.18 -0.18
CA VAL A 6 3.67 -8.12 0.21
C VAL A 6 4.06 -9.48 -0.36
N TRP A 7 3.99 -10.53 0.46
CA TRP A 7 4.42 -11.87 0.06
C TRP A 7 3.25 -12.80 -0.21
N GLU A 8 2.22 -12.74 0.64
CA GLU A 8 1.10 -13.65 0.54
C GLU A 8 -0.13 -13.13 1.28
N ALA A 9 -1.30 -13.44 0.73
CA ALA A 9 -2.60 -13.33 1.37
C ALA A 9 -3.13 -14.73 1.72
N ARG A 10 -3.25 -15.04 3.01
CA ARG A 10 -3.58 -16.38 3.50
C ARG A 10 -5.00 -16.48 4.07
N PRO A 11 -5.60 -17.68 4.04
CA PRO A 11 -6.74 -17.98 4.89
C PRO A 11 -6.33 -18.08 6.36
N SER A 12 -7.32 -17.95 7.25
CA SER A 12 -7.15 -18.17 8.67
C SER A 12 -6.14 -17.19 9.31
N GLY A 13 -5.97 -17.30 10.62
CA GLY A 13 -5.27 -16.33 11.44
C GLY A 13 -6.24 -15.29 11.97
N LEU A 14 -6.27 -15.18 13.29
CA LEU A 14 -7.12 -14.27 14.01
C LEU A 14 -6.24 -13.21 14.70
N PRO A 15 -6.72 -11.95 14.83
CA PRO A 15 -6.09 -11.01 15.74
C PRO A 15 -5.87 -11.66 17.11
N LYS A 16 -4.67 -11.55 17.67
CA LYS A 16 -4.37 -12.13 18.99
C LYS A 16 -5.07 -11.40 20.14
N ASP A 17 -5.59 -10.20 19.87
CA ASP A 17 -6.28 -9.37 20.85
C ASP A 17 -7.73 -9.84 21.01
N GLY A 18 -8.08 -10.31 22.21
CA GLY A 18 -9.40 -10.84 22.51
C GLY A 18 -10.53 -9.81 22.45
N ARG A 19 -10.26 -8.51 22.67
CA ARG A 19 -11.29 -7.46 22.55
C ARG A 19 -11.62 -7.22 21.08
N VAL A 20 -10.59 -7.16 20.24
CA VAL A 20 -10.78 -7.03 18.79
C VAL A 20 -11.55 -8.23 18.25
N LEU A 21 -11.22 -9.45 18.70
CA LEU A 21 -11.96 -10.65 18.31
C LEU A 21 -13.42 -10.58 18.70
N PHE A 22 -13.70 -10.25 19.95
CA PHE A 22 -15.07 -10.11 20.43
C PHE A 22 -15.87 -9.08 19.62
N GLU A 23 -15.29 -7.91 19.33
CA GLU A 23 -15.95 -6.90 18.50
C GLU A 23 -16.21 -7.39 17.07
N LEU A 24 -15.28 -8.15 16.49
CA LEU A 24 -15.44 -8.72 15.15
C LEU A 24 -16.47 -9.84 15.10
N GLU A 25 -16.55 -10.69 16.14
CA GLU A 25 -17.57 -11.74 16.27
C GLU A 25 -18.97 -11.15 16.41
N GLN A 26 -19.10 -10.02 17.11
CA GLN A 26 -20.37 -9.30 17.19
C GLN A 26 -20.73 -8.57 15.89
N ARG A 27 -19.77 -8.34 15.00
CA ARG A 27 -19.94 -7.56 13.77
C ARG A 27 -19.77 -8.43 12.52
N GLY A 28 -20.88 -8.85 11.94
CA GLY A 28 -20.93 -9.35 10.56
C GLY A 28 -21.80 -10.58 10.37
N ALA A 29 -21.58 -11.28 9.25
CA ALA A 29 -22.30 -12.50 8.91
C ALA A 29 -22.05 -13.63 9.93
N ARG A 30 -23.01 -14.55 10.06
CA ARG A 30 -22.92 -15.75 10.93
C ARG A 30 -21.83 -16.75 10.50
N GLU A 31 -21.17 -16.50 9.39
CA GLU A 31 -20.04 -17.29 8.90
C GLU A 31 -18.82 -17.15 9.82
N THR A 32 -17.93 -18.12 9.80
CA THR A 32 -16.77 -18.12 10.70
C THR A 32 -15.84 -16.94 10.40
N LEU A 33 -15.33 -16.31 11.48
CA LEU A 33 -14.47 -15.14 11.37
C LEU A 33 -13.17 -15.48 10.64
N GLU A 34 -12.65 -16.69 10.85
CA GLU A 34 -11.45 -17.22 10.21
C GLU A 34 -11.58 -17.32 8.69
N GLU A 35 -12.75 -17.74 8.19
CA GLU A 35 -12.98 -17.89 6.75
C GLU A 35 -13.13 -16.54 6.04
N ARG A 36 -13.65 -15.54 6.77
CA ARG A 36 -13.77 -14.13 6.37
C ARG A 36 -12.47 -13.34 6.51
N THR A 37 -11.46 -13.90 7.17
CA THR A 37 -10.19 -13.21 7.38
C THR A 37 -9.23 -13.35 6.19
N ILE A 38 -8.60 -12.23 5.86
CA ILE A 38 -7.49 -12.10 4.91
C ILE A 38 -6.26 -11.73 5.72
N TRP A 39 -5.37 -12.68 5.93
CA TRP A 39 -4.09 -12.46 6.61
C TRP A 39 -3.02 -12.10 5.59
N ILE A 40 -2.52 -10.85 5.65
CA ILE A 40 -1.46 -10.36 4.77
C ILE A 40 -0.11 -10.43 5.49
N THR A 41 0.87 -11.07 4.86
CA THR A 41 2.27 -11.06 5.29
C THR A 41 3.12 -10.17 4.38
N HIS A 42 3.99 -9.36 4.97
CA HIS A 42 4.88 -8.47 4.22
C HIS A 42 6.20 -8.25 4.95
N GLY A 43 7.21 -7.84 4.21
CA GLY A 43 8.52 -7.54 4.77
C GLY A 43 9.51 -7.12 3.69
N GLN A 44 10.68 -6.63 4.12
CA GLN A 44 11.79 -6.34 3.22
C GLN A 44 12.68 -7.56 3.00
N ASP A 45 12.78 -8.42 4.01
CA ASP A 45 13.57 -9.63 4.06
C ASP A 45 12.79 -10.71 4.84
N LEU A 46 13.23 -11.96 4.77
CA LEU A 46 12.53 -13.10 5.39
C LEU A 46 12.70 -13.19 6.92
N VAL A 47 13.40 -12.24 7.55
CA VAL A 47 13.63 -12.20 9.00
C VAL A 47 12.61 -11.27 9.66
N ASN A 48 12.45 -10.06 9.12
CA ASN A 48 11.56 -9.04 9.66
C ASN A 48 10.16 -9.14 9.03
N VAL A 49 9.49 -10.26 9.30
CA VAL A 49 8.13 -10.53 8.81
C VAL A 49 7.11 -9.75 9.63
N GLN A 50 6.32 -8.94 8.94
CA GLN A 50 5.18 -8.24 9.51
C GLN A 50 3.88 -8.80 8.95
N SER A 51 2.79 -8.59 9.69
CA SER A 51 1.47 -9.06 9.32
C SER A 51 0.38 -8.11 9.76
N PHE A 52 -0.68 -8.04 8.95
CA PHE A 52 -1.93 -7.43 9.34
C PHE A 52 -3.10 -8.28 8.84
N TYR A 53 -4.27 -8.05 9.43
CA TYR A 53 -5.47 -8.81 9.17
C TYR A 53 -6.56 -7.87 8.66
N LEU A 54 -7.30 -8.32 7.66
CA LEU A 54 -8.54 -7.69 7.21
C LEU A 54 -9.67 -8.71 7.37
N VAL A 55 -10.85 -8.27 7.78
CA VAL A 55 -12.04 -9.12 7.86
C VAL A 55 -13.03 -8.61 6.83
N ALA A 56 -13.38 -9.47 5.87
CA ALA A 56 -14.36 -9.13 4.84
C ALA A 56 -15.80 -9.32 5.35
N ASP A 57 -16.78 -8.75 4.66
CA ASP A 57 -18.19 -8.90 5.02
C ASP A 57 -18.70 -10.33 4.84
N THR A 58 -18.22 -11.05 3.82
CA THR A 58 -18.57 -12.46 3.55
C THR A 58 -17.35 -13.30 3.22
N VAL A 59 -17.50 -14.63 3.31
CA VAL A 59 -16.46 -15.60 2.94
C VAL A 59 -16.07 -15.50 1.47
N GLU A 60 -17.03 -15.24 0.57
CA GLU A 60 -16.78 -15.09 -0.87
C GLU A 60 -15.87 -13.90 -1.15
N ILE A 61 -16.12 -12.75 -0.50
CA ILE A 61 -15.30 -11.55 -0.64
C ILE A 61 -13.89 -11.83 -0.14
N ALA A 62 -13.74 -12.48 1.02
CA ALA A 62 -12.43 -12.87 1.54
C ALA A 62 -11.68 -13.81 0.60
N LYS A 63 -12.36 -14.80 0.02
CA LYS A 63 -11.79 -15.72 -0.99
C LYS A 63 -11.32 -14.96 -2.24
N ALA A 64 -12.17 -14.08 -2.78
CA ALA A 64 -11.85 -13.28 -3.96
C ALA A 64 -10.62 -12.39 -3.74
N TRP A 65 -10.52 -11.72 -2.59
CA TRP A 65 -9.36 -10.90 -2.24
C TRP A 65 -8.07 -11.72 -2.12
N ARG A 66 -8.10 -12.86 -1.40
CA ARG A 66 -6.93 -13.73 -1.26
C ARG A 66 -6.42 -14.20 -2.63
N LEU A 67 -7.33 -14.70 -3.48
CA LEU A 67 -6.99 -15.16 -4.82
C LEU A 67 -6.45 -14.02 -5.70
N GLY A 68 -7.13 -12.87 -5.71
CA GLY A 68 -6.73 -11.71 -6.51
C GLY A 68 -5.38 -11.14 -6.10
N ILE A 69 -5.13 -10.97 -4.80
CA ILE A 69 -3.85 -10.50 -4.29
C ILE A 69 -2.74 -11.49 -4.68
N ASN A 70 -2.92 -12.78 -4.41
CA ASN A 70 -1.89 -13.78 -4.73
C ASN A 70 -1.62 -13.91 -6.23
N ASP A 71 -2.63 -13.76 -7.08
CA ASP A 71 -2.45 -13.72 -8.54
C ASP A 71 -1.63 -12.51 -9.00
N ILE A 72 -1.94 -11.31 -8.47
CA ILE A 72 -1.14 -10.10 -8.71
C ILE A 72 0.30 -10.34 -8.24
N LEU A 73 0.51 -10.89 -7.04
CA LEU A 73 1.84 -11.15 -6.51
C LEU A 73 2.63 -12.12 -7.38
N LYS A 74 2.00 -13.20 -7.85
CA LYS A 74 2.61 -14.16 -8.78
C LYS A 74 3.04 -13.50 -10.09
N LYS A 75 2.19 -12.65 -10.67
CA LYS A 75 2.46 -11.94 -11.94
C LYS A 75 3.44 -10.77 -11.79
N SER A 76 3.47 -10.14 -10.61
CA SER A 76 4.31 -8.97 -10.31
C SER A 76 5.80 -9.28 -10.16
N LYS A 77 6.19 -10.57 -10.10
CA LYS A 77 7.59 -11.05 -10.05
C LYS A 77 8.35 -10.84 -11.37
N THR A 78 8.19 -9.70 -12.01
CA THR A 78 8.96 -9.33 -13.20
C THR A 78 10.36 -8.90 -12.77
N ARG A 79 11.36 -9.77 -12.95
CA ARG A 79 12.76 -9.36 -12.89
C ARG A 79 13.12 -8.68 -14.21
N HIS A 80 13.89 -7.59 -14.16
CA HIS A 80 14.37 -6.83 -15.32
C HIS A 80 13.29 -6.02 -16.09
N VAL A 81 12.53 -5.19 -15.37
CA VAL A 81 11.67 -4.17 -15.98
C VAL A 81 12.51 -3.02 -16.53
N CYS A 82 12.20 -2.54 -17.74
CA CYS A 82 12.91 -1.41 -18.33
C CYS A 82 12.74 -0.12 -17.50
N PRO A 83 13.70 0.84 -17.59
CA PRO A 83 13.65 2.07 -16.81
C PRO A 83 12.34 2.85 -16.95
N THR A 84 11.79 2.94 -18.16
CA THR A 84 10.51 3.60 -18.43
C THR A 84 9.35 2.98 -17.65
N THR A 85 9.27 1.65 -17.59
CA THR A 85 8.24 0.96 -16.81
C THR A 85 8.39 1.21 -15.32
N ASN A 86 9.63 1.30 -14.81
CA ASN A 86 9.86 1.68 -13.42
C ASN A 86 9.39 3.11 -13.14
N LEU A 87 9.67 4.07 -14.02
CA LEU A 87 9.17 5.45 -13.90
C LEU A 87 7.63 5.49 -13.92
N LEU A 88 6.98 4.73 -14.79
CA LEU A 88 5.51 4.63 -14.82
C LEU A 88 4.95 4.02 -13.53
N ARG A 89 5.63 3.04 -12.93
CA ARG A 89 5.25 2.50 -11.62
C ARG A 89 5.32 3.56 -10.52
N TYR A 90 6.40 4.35 -10.50
CA TYR A 90 6.55 5.49 -9.58
C TYR A 90 5.46 6.54 -9.80
N TRP A 91 5.17 6.88 -11.04
CA TRP A 91 4.11 7.82 -11.39
C TRP A 91 2.75 7.34 -10.88
N LYS A 92 2.38 6.08 -11.14
CA LYS A 92 1.14 5.48 -10.61
C LYS A 92 1.07 5.58 -9.10
N TRP A 93 2.15 5.23 -8.39
CA TRP A 93 2.21 5.34 -6.94
C TRP A 93 2.03 6.78 -6.44
N LEU A 94 2.65 7.78 -7.09
CA LEU A 94 2.47 9.20 -6.76
C LEU A 94 1.01 9.63 -6.93
N THR A 95 0.36 9.25 -8.04
CA THR A 95 -1.04 9.61 -8.32
C THR A 95 -2.05 8.94 -7.39
N LEU A 96 -1.68 7.82 -6.76
CA LEU A 96 -2.49 7.16 -5.74
C LEU A 96 -2.21 7.71 -4.34
N SER A 97 -1.07 8.39 -4.14
CA SER A 97 -0.63 8.93 -2.86
C SER A 97 -1.05 10.40 -2.69
N VAL A 98 -2.35 10.65 -2.78
CA VAL A 98 -2.96 11.98 -2.68
C VAL A 98 -3.44 12.31 -1.27
N ASN A 99 -3.56 13.60 -0.95
CA ASN A 99 -4.20 14.07 0.28
C ASN A 99 -5.74 14.01 0.19
N ASP A 100 -6.43 14.43 1.26
CA ASP A 100 -7.91 14.46 1.32
C ASP A 100 -8.55 15.34 0.24
N ARG A 101 -7.79 16.32 -0.29
CA ARG A 101 -8.20 17.17 -1.41
C ARG A 101 -7.89 16.54 -2.78
N ARG A 102 -7.49 15.27 -2.82
CA ARG A 102 -7.08 14.52 -4.01
C ARG A 102 -5.91 15.17 -4.79
N LYS A 103 -5.03 15.89 -4.09
CA LYS A 103 -3.81 16.50 -4.66
C LYS A 103 -2.56 15.74 -4.22
N ILE A 104 -1.56 15.63 -5.10
CA ILE A 104 -0.26 15.03 -4.79
C ILE A 104 0.51 15.99 -3.86
N PRO A 105 0.94 15.57 -2.66
CA PRO A 105 1.69 16.45 -1.75
C PRO A 105 3.10 16.76 -2.28
N ILE A 106 3.50 18.04 -2.26
CA ILE A 106 4.86 18.47 -2.67
C ILE A 106 5.94 17.77 -1.84
N LYS A 107 5.70 17.63 -0.52
CA LYS A 107 6.61 16.90 0.39
C LYS A 107 6.87 15.46 -0.07
N LEU A 108 5.89 14.81 -0.69
CA LEU A 108 6.05 13.45 -1.23
C LEU A 108 6.99 13.43 -2.44
N LEU A 109 6.84 14.40 -3.35
CA LEU A 109 7.72 14.55 -4.51
C LEU A 109 9.15 14.84 -4.08
N VAL A 110 9.34 15.81 -3.17
CA VAL A 110 10.64 16.13 -2.57
C VAL A 110 11.27 14.87 -1.98
N LYS A 111 10.57 14.15 -1.09
CA LYS A 111 11.10 12.93 -0.47
C LYS A 111 11.49 11.85 -1.49
N THR A 112 10.73 11.74 -2.59
CA THR A 112 10.99 10.75 -3.65
C THR A 112 12.28 11.05 -4.42
N PHE A 113 12.51 12.32 -4.77
CA PHE A 113 13.64 12.72 -5.63
C PHE A 113 14.88 13.20 -4.88
N SER A 114 14.79 13.42 -3.56
CA SER A 114 15.92 13.92 -2.75
C SER A 114 16.99 12.86 -2.42
N SER A 115 16.84 11.61 -2.89
CA SER A 115 17.80 10.50 -2.64
C SER A 115 19.16 10.65 -3.36
N GLY A 116 19.53 11.87 -3.75
CA GLY A 116 20.73 12.17 -4.54
C GLY A 116 20.79 13.60 -5.07
N LYS A 117 19.71 14.38 -4.93
CA LYS A 117 19.65 15.81 -5.26
C LYS A 117 19.26 16.61 -4.01
N PRO A 118 19.75 17.86 -3.86
CA PRO A 118 19.26 18.75 -2.82
C PRO A 118 17.77 19.00 -2.98
N GLU A 119 17.02 19.04 -1.88
CA GLU A 119 15.59 19.38 -1.86
C GLU A 119 15.29 20.67 -2.63
N LYS A 120 16.16 21.68 -2.51
CA LYS A 120 16.06 22.96 -3.23
C LYS A 120 16.01 22.78 -4.75
N MET A 121 16.73 21.79 -5.29
CA MET A 121 16.71 21.50 -6.73
C MET A 121 15.36 20.93 -7.15
N VAL A 122 14.79 20.02 -6.37
CA VAL A 122 13.47 19.43 -6.66
C VAL A 122 12.39 20.51 -6.63
N LEU A 123 12.41 21.36 -5.61
CA LEU A 123 11.48 22.49 -5.50
C LEU A 123 11.63 23.49 -6.64
N LYS A 124 12.87 23.80 -7.06
CA LYS A 124 13.10 24.65 -8.22
C LYS A 124 12.51 24.05 -9.49
N CYS A 125 12.76 22.77 -9.77
CA CYS A 125 12.19 22.10 -10.93
C CYS A 125 10.64 22.11 -10.92
N LEU A 126 10.02 21.89 -9.76
CA LEU A 126 8.56 22.01 -9.65
C LEU A 126 8.08 23.44 -9.92
N SER A 127 8.84 24.45 -9.48
CA SER A 127 8.51 25.86 -9.71
C SER A 127 8.61 26.21 -11.20
N ASP A 128 9.70 25.79 -11.84
CA ASP A 128 9.97 26.02 -13.26
C ASP A 128 8.89 25.37 -14.16
N LEU A 129 8.24 24.30 -13.66
CA LEU A 129 7.13 23.62 -14.31
C LEU A 129 5.72 24.13 -13.91
N GLY A 130 5.63 25.12 -13.01
CA GLY A 130 4.35 25.63 -12.51
C GLY A 130 3.60 24.67 -11.57
N LEU A 131 4.31 23.72 -10.94
CA LEU A 131 3.74 22.65 -10.11
C LEU A 131 3.93 22.86 -8.59
N CYS A 132 4.51 23.98 -8.16
CA CYS A 132 4.70 24.29 -6.73
C CYS A 132 3.41 24.57 -5.95
N GLY A 133 2.25 24.47 -6.61
CA GLY A 133 0.95 24.82 -6.05
C GLY A 133 0.84 26.31 -5.72
N ASP A 134 -0.37 26.75 -5.44
CA ASP A 134 -0.57 28.06 -4.83
C ASP A 134 0.05 28.01 -3.43
N LYS A 135 1.00 28.90 -3.14
CA LYS A 135 1.38 29.16 -1.75
C LYS A 135 0.09 29.56 -1.05
N VAL A 136 -0.39 28.73 -0.12
CA VAL A 136 -1.45 29.19 0.79
C VAL A 136 -0.79 30.26 1.64
N SER A 137 -1.00 31.51 1.24
CA SER A 137 -0.80 32.68 2.09
C SER A 137 -1.66 32.45 3.33
N ILE A 138 -1.02 32.15 4.45
CA ILE A 138 -1.64 32.30 5.77
C ILE A 138 -1.57 33.79 6.10
#